data_AF-A0A944GXN4-F1
#
_entry.id   AF-A0A944GXN4-F1
#
_cell.length_a   1.000
_cell.length_b   1.000
_cell.length_c   1.000
_cell.angle_alpha   90.00
_cell.angle_beta   90.00
_cell.angle_gamma   90.00
#
_symmetry.space_group_name_H-M   'P 1'
#
loop_
_entity.id
_entity.type
_entity.pdbx_description
1 polymer ?
#
loop_
_entity_poly.entity_id
_entity_poly.type
_entity_poly.pdbx_seq_one_letter_code
_entity_poly.pdbx_strand_id
1 'polypeptide(L)' 'MEQEQLVAIHKNSSGEIISFQTSSGRIISYRKALLEANTGIISGVNIYEGGDGTTSLVSEDGSGFEQYPDIY' A
#
# COMPACT_ATOMS: atom_id res chain seq x y z
N MET A 1 -7.03 18.10 -7.09
CA MET A 1 -6.36 17.55 -5.90
C MET A 1 -5.42 16.48 -6.42
N GLU A 2 -4.13 16.60 -6.15
CA GLU A 2 -3.16 15.59 -6.56
C GLU A 2 -3.31 14.37 -5.63
N GLN A 3 -3.45 13.18 -6.21
CA GLN A 3 -3.56 11.94 -5.45
C GLN A 3 -2.19 11.54 -4.92
N GLU A 4 -2.17 10.98 -3.71
CA GLU A 4 -0.93 10.53 -3.10
C GLU A 4 -0.50 9.17 -3.67
N GLN A 5 0.82 8.91 -3.70
CA GLN A 5 1.39 7.64 -4.09
C GLN A 5 1.99 6.96 -2.87
N LEU A 6 2.06 5.63 -2.88
CA LEU A 6 2.89 4.90 -1.92
C LEU A 6 4.35 4.96 -2.39
N VAL A 7 5.28 5.25 -1.48
CA VAL A 7 6.70 5.43 -1.83
C VAL A 7 7.65 4.56 -1.01
N ALA A 8 7.20 4.06 0.14
CA ALA A 8 7.98 3.20 1.02
C ALA A 8 7.04 2.30 1.84
N ILE A 9 7.62 1.24 2.41
CA ILE A 9 6.90 0.26 3.23
C ILE A 9 7.50 0.19 4.63
N HIS A 10 6.74 -0.38 5.56
CA HIS A 10 7.25 -0.84 6.84
C HIS A 10 6.81 -2.26 7.09
N LYS A 11 7.77 -3.14 7.37
CA LYS A 11 7.53 -4.54 7.70
C LYS A 11 7.59 -4.80 9.21
N ASN A 12 6.80 -5.75 9.69
CA ASN A 12 6.96 -6.30 11.04
C ASN A 12 8.15 -7.27 11.10
N SER A 13 8.44 -7.81 12.30
CA SER A 13 9.54 -8.77 12.50
C SER A 13 9.40 -10.07 11.71
N SER A 14 8.21 -10.39 11.21
CA SER A 14 7.93 -11.56 10.36
C SER A 14 8.10 -11.25 8.86
N GLY A 15 8.40 -10.00 8.49
CA GLY A 15 8.53 -9.55 7.10
C GLY A 15 7.22 -9.12 6.44
N GLU A 16 6.11 -9.07 7.17
CA GLU A 16 4.81 -8.67 6.63
C GLU A 16 4.68 -7.14 6.60
N ILE A 17 4.18 -6.59 5.50
CA ILE A 17 3.96 -5.15 5.35
C ILE A 17 2.78 -4.72 6.23
N ILE A 18 3.06 -3.86 7.21
CA ILE A 18 2.07 -3.37 8.16
C ILE A 18 1.70 -1.89 7.94
N SER A 19 2.55 -1.12 7.25
CA SER A 19 2.32 0.30 6.97
C SER A 19 3.03 0.75 5.70
N PHE A 20 2.57 1.89 5.17
CA PHE A 20 3.14 2.54 3.99
C PHE A 20 3.44 4.02 4.28
N GLN A 21 4.46 4.54 3.61
CA GLN A 21 4.67 5.98 3.50
C GLN A 21 4.04 6.50 2.22
N THR A 22 3.31 7.61 2.32
CA THR A 22 2.76 8.31 1.15
C THR A 22 3.74 9.36 0.62
N SER A 23 3.55 9.80 -0.63
CA SER A 23 4.34 10.88 -1.24
C SER A 23 4.26 12.22 -0.51
N SER A 24 3.25 12.43 0.35
CA SER A 24 3.15 13.61 1.24
C SER A 24 3.89 13.45 2.57
N GLY A 25 4.51 12.28 2.81
CA GLY A 25 5.26 11.97 4.03
C GLY A 25 4.44 11.37 5.16
N ARG A 26 3.14 11.11 4.97
CA ARG A 26 2.30 10.43 5.98
C ARG A 26 2.68 8.96 6.09
N ILE A 27 2.68 8.41 7.30
CA ILE A 27 2.72 6.96 7.52
C ILE A 27 1.30 6.48 7.82
N ILE A 28 0.81 5.54 7.03
CA ILE A 28 -0.54 4.98 7.14
C ILE A 28 -0.47 3.47 7.28
N SER A 29 -1.40 2.90 8.06
CA SER A 29 -1.50 1.44 8.19
C SER A 29 -1.96 0.78 6.88
N TYR A 30 -1.67 -0.51 6.73
CA TYR A 30 -2.11 -1.29 5.57
C TYR A 30 -3.63 -1.18 5.31
N ARG A 31 -4.44 -1.30 6.36
CA ARG A 31 -5.91 -1.15 6.27
C ARG A 31 -6.33 0.24 5.79
N LYS A 32 -5.62 1.30 6.24
CA LYS A 32 -5.90 2.66 5.80
C LYS A 32 -5.52 2.85 4.33
N ALA A 33 -4.42 2.26 3.88
CA ALA A 33 -4.03 2.28 2.48
C ALA A 33 -5.08 1.60 1.58
N LEU A 34 -5.61 0.43 1.97
CA LEU A 34 -6.73 -0.21 1.27
C LEU A 34 -7.97 0.69 1.16
N LEU A 35 -8.37 1.32 2.27
CA LEU A 35 -9.51 2.24 2.28
C LEU A 35 -9.25 3.45 1.38
N GLU A 36 -8.08 4.07 1.50
CA GLU A 36 -7.73 5.27 0.75
C GLU A 36 -7.59 4.98 -0.76
N ALA A 37 -7.07 3.81 -1.14
CA ALA A 37 -7.06 3.32 -2.51
C ALA A 37 -8.49 3.15 -3.06
N ASN A 38 -9.38 2.52 -2.29
CA ASN A 38 -10.79 2.34 -2.68
C ASN A 38 -11.54 3.67 -2.84
N THR A 39 -11.17 4.70 -2.06
CA THR A 39 -11.74 6.05 -2.17
C THR A 39 -11.05 6.96 -3.19
N GLY A 40 -9.96 6.49 -3.84
CA GLY A 40 -9.20 7.27 -4.81
C GLY A 40 -8.35 8.41 -4.22
N ILE A 41 -8.02 8.34 -2.92
CA ILE A 41 -7.08 9.25 -2.27
C ILE A 41 -5.64 8.86 -2.62
N ILE A 42 -5.37 7.55 -2.65
CA ILE A 42 -4.10 6.98 -3.11
C ILE A 42 -4.31 6.44 -4.52
N SER A 43 -3.36 6.70 -5.40
CA SER A 43 -3.31 6.09 -6.74
C SER A 43 -1.99 5.36 -6.97
N GLY A 44 -1.79 4.84 -8.19
CA GLY A 44 -0.67 3.95 -8.50
C GLY A 44 -0.77 2.56 -7.85
N VAL A 45 -1.96 2.20 -7.37
CA VAL A 45 -2.24 0.95 -6.67
C VAL A 45 -3.58 0.37 -7.11
N ASN A 46 -3.68 -0.95 -7.04
CA ASN A 46 -4.91 -1.68 -7.27
C ASN A 46 -5.26 -2.52 -6.04
N ILE A 47 -6.55 -2.79 -5.89
CA ILE A 47 -7.07 -3.74 -4.92
C ILE A 47 -7.28 -5.07 -5.63
N TYR A 48 -6.56 -6.09 -5.19
CA TYR A 48 -6.67 -7.46 -5.69
C TYR A 48 -7.52 -8.29 -4.74
N GLU A 49 -8.58 -8.91 -5.27
CA GLU A 49 -9.38 -9.88 -4.54
C GLU A 49 -8.89 -11.30 -4.88
N GLY A 50 -8.37 -12.00 -3.88
CA GLY A 50 -7.96 -13.39 -3.98
C GLY A 50 -9.17 -14.33 -4.07
N GLY A 51 -8.95 -15.51 -4.66
CA GLY A 51 -10.00 -16.52 -4.80
C GLY A 51 -10.55 -17.09 -3.48
N ASP A 52 -9.88 -16.81 -2.37
CA ASP A 52 -10.31 -17.14 -1.00
C ASP A 52 -11.14 -16.02 -0.32
N GLY A 53 -11.42 -14.93 -1.05
CA GLY A 53 -12.13 -13.76 -0.53
C GLY A 53 -11.25 -12.79 0.26
N THR A 54 -9.93 -12.99 0.26
CA THR A 54 -9.00 -12.02 0.85
C THR A 54 -8.75 -10.85 -0.10
N THR A 55 -8.55 -9.67 0.46
CA THR A 55 -8.27 -8.46 -0.31
C THR A 55 -6.85 -7.98 -0.01
N SER A 56 -6.06 -7.81 -1.05
CA SER A 56 -4.68 -7.35 -0.96
C SER A 56 -4.48 -6.08 -1.79
N LEU A 57 -3.58 -5.22 -1.34
CA LEU A 57 -3.10 -4.09 -2.10
C LEU A 57 -1.90 -4.52 -2.96
N VAL A 58 -1.89 -4.10 -4.22
CA VAL A 58 -0.78 -4.29 -5.17
C VAL A 58 -0.48 -2.96 -5.87
N SER A 59 0.70 -2.81 -6.46
CA SER A 59 1.01 -1.65 -7.30
C SER A 59 0.22 -1.67 -8.61
N GLU A 60 0.28 -0.58 -9.36
CA GLU A 60 -0.43 -0.42 -10.64
C GLU A 60 -0.13 -1.53 -11.65
N ASP A 61 1.12 -2.01 -11.69
CA ASP A 61 1.58 -3.11 -12.55
C ASP A 61 1.21 -4.52 -12.02
N GLY A 62 0.49 -4.59 -10.90
CA GLY A 62 0.10 -5.84 -10.26
C GLY A 62 1.22 -6.51 -9.45
N SER A 63 2.41 -5.89 -9.37
CA SER A 63 3.48 -6.39 -8.51
C SER A 63 3.22 -6.06 -7.03
N GLY A 64 3.93 -6.76 -6.15
CA GLY A 64 3.93 -6.44 -4.74
C GLY A 64 4.80 -5.22 -4.43
N PHE A 65 4.75 -4.75 -3.20
CA PHE A 65 5.56 -3.62 -2.76
C PHE A 65 6.95 -4.03 -2.23
N GLU A 66 7.39 -5.27 -2.45
CA GLU A 66 8.62 -5.80 -1.87
C GLU A 66 9.89 -5.04 -2.28
N GLN A 67 9.85 -4.41 -3.45
CA GLN A 67 10.92 -3.57 -4.00
C GLN A 67 10.97 -2.15 -3.41
N TYR A 68 9.96 -1.76 -2.63
CA TYR A 68 9.93 -0.43 -2.02
C TYR A 68 10.93 -0.37 -0.86
N PRO A 69 11.56 0.80 -0.63
CA PRO A 69 12.43 0.97 0.52
C PRO A 69 11.66 0.72 1.82
N ASP A 70 12.30 0.09 2.80
CA ASP A 70 11.78 0.04 4.17
C ASP A 70 12.13 1.34 4.89
N ILE A 71 11.18 1.88 5.66
CA ILE A 71 11.37 3.10 6.44
C ILE A 71 12.06 2.86 7.79
N TYR A 72 12.31 1.61 8.20
CA TYR A 72 13.02 1.24 9.44
C TYR A 72 14.15 0.21 9.24
#